data_AF-V5Z3A8-F1
#
_entry.id   AF-V5Z3A8-F1
#
_cell.length_a   1.000
_cell.length_b   1.000
_cell.length_c   1.000
_cell.angle_alpha   90.00
_cell.angle_beta   90.00
_cell.angle_gamma   90.00
#
_symmetry.space_group_name_H-M   'P 1'
#
loop_
_entity.id
_entity.type
_entity.pdbx_description
1 polymer ?
#
loop_
_entity_poly.entity_id
_entity_poly.type
_entity_poly.pdbx_seq_one_letter_code
_entity_poly.pdbx_strand_id
1 'polypeptide(L)'
;MDNTQRFLSFNENEVAVTWFFMTGMTLKQIAEWSGLNEKAVSYYKRRMMRKIGVKNNNEFIMWFLENRLIYQDSSKKLSILRRSAPDSRN
;
A
#
# COMPACT_ATOMS: atom_id res chain seq x y z
N MET A 1 3.98 -14.60 -26.65
CA MET A 1 3.77 -14.68 -25.19
C MET A 1 3.92 -13.27 -24.65
N ASP A 2 2.86 -12.46 -24.78
CA ASP A 2 2.88 -11.05 -24.40
C ASP A 2 2.10 -10.87 -23.10
N ASN A 3 2.78 -11.06 -21.97
CA ASN A 3 2.29 -10.55 -20.70
C ASN A 3 2.99 -9.22 -20.44
N THR A 4 2.53 -8.24 -21.23
CA THR A 4 2.68 -6.81 -21.05
C THR A 4 2.76 -6.48 -19.56
N GLN A 5 3.84 -5.80 -19.15
CA GLN A 5 3.98 -5.18 -17.85
C GLN A 5 2.67 -4.47 -17.49
N ARG A 6 1.81 -5.12 -16.71
CA ARG A 6 0.65 -4.46 -16.11
C ARG A 6 1.22 -3.49 -15.11
N PHE A 7 1.22 -2.21 -15.46
CA PHE A 7 1.49 -1.15 -14.49
C PHE A 7 0.43 -1.27 -13.38
N LEU A 8 0.84 -1.86 -12.27
CA LEU A 8 0.01 -1.98 -11.09
C LEU A 8 -0.11 -0.58 -10.46
N SER A 9 -1.26 0.07 -10.69
CA SER A 9 -1.58 1.32 -9.99
C SER A 9 -2.22 1.00 -8.65
N PHE A 10 -1.64 1.54 -7.58
CA PHE A 10 -2.13 1.40 -6.21
C PHE A 10 -2.65 2.74 -5.69
N ASN A 11 -3.79 2.72 -5.02
CA ASN A 11 -4.32 3.88 -4.29
C ASN A 11 -3.51 4.09 -3.00
N GLU A 12 -3.45 5.32 -2.49
CA GLU A 12 -2.79 5.67 -1.22
C GLU A 12 -3.30 4.82 -0.04
N ASN A 13 -4.62 4.58 0.05
CA ASN A 13 -5.18 3.70 1.08
C ASN A 13 -4.71 2.25 0.95
N GLU A 14 -4.55 1.76 -0.29
CA GLU A 14 -4.06 0.41 -0.55
C GLU A 14 -2.58 0.28 -0.14
N VAL A 15 -1.78 1.30 -0.44
CA VAL A 15 -0.36 1.40 -0.07
C VAL A 15 -0.20 1.49 1.45
N ALA A 16 -0.95 2.37 2.10
CA ALA A 16 -0.89 2.57 3.55
C ALA A 16 -1.32 1.31 4.32
N VAL A 17 -2.45 0.71 3.97
CA VAL A 17 -2.92 -0.53 4.59
C VAL A 17 -1.91 -1.66 4.40
N THR A 18 -1.32 -1.78 3.21
CA THR A 18 -0.26 -2.77 2.95
C THR A 18 0.94 -2.51 3.86
N TRP A 19 1.44 -1.28 3.92
CA TRP A 19 2.58 -0.93 4.75
C TRP A 19 2.36 -1.27 6.22
N PHE A 20 1.24 -0.84 6.83
CA PHE A 20 0.93 -1.14 8.22
C PHE A 20 0.71 -2.64 8.48
N PHE A 21 0.12 -3.36 7.53
CA PHE A 21 -0.03 -4.81 7.63
C PHE A 21 1.34 -5.50 7.68
N MET A 22 2.31 -5.05 6.89
CA MET A 22 3.65 -5.63 6.84
C MET A 22 4.48 -5.34 8.11
N THR A 23 4.10 -4.36 8.93
CA THR A 23 4.70 -4.15 10.25
C THR A 23 4.11 -5.06 11.34
N GLY A 24 3.18 -5.95 10.99
CA GLY A 24 2.53 -6.87 11.93
C GLY A 24 1.32 -6.28 12.66
N MET A 25 0.81 -5.12 12.26
CA MET A 25 -0.40 -4.55 12.86
C MET A 25 -1.64 -5.37 12.50
N THR A 26 -2.54 -5.52 13.48
CA THR A 26 -3.87 -6.12 13.28
C THR A 26 -4.78 -5.19 12.48
N LEU A 27 -5.83 -5.73 11.84
CA LEU A 27 -6.78 -4.91 11.06
C LEU A 27 -7.43 -3.80 11.90
N LYS A 28 -7.68 -4.06 13.18
CA LYS A 28 -8.20 -3.09 14.14
C LYS A 28 -7.23 -1.94 14.39
N GLN A 29 -5.96 -2.26 14.68
CA GLN A 29 -4.92 -1.24 14.85
C GLN A 29 -4.74 -0.41 13.58
N ILE A 30 -4.75 -1.05 12.41
CA ILE A 30 -4.65 -0.33 11.14
C ILE A 30 -5.84 0.62 10.95
N ALA A 31 -7.05 0.17 11.29
CA ALA A 31 -8.26 1.00 11.20
C ALA A 31 -8.14 2.25 12.09
N GLU A 32 -7.73 2.07 13.35
CA GLU A 32 -7.49 3.16 14.30
C GLU A 32 -6.43 4.14 13.78
N TRP A 33 -5.29 3.64 13.30
CA TRP A 33 -4.18 4.48 12.81
C TRP A 33 -4.46 5.18 11.49
N SER A 34 -5.26 4.58 10.61
CA SER A 34 -5.57 5.13 9.28
C SER A 34 -6.84 5.98 9.25
N GLY A 35 -7.60 6.06 10.35
CA GLY A 35 -8.91 6.70 10.38
C GLY A 35 -9.96 5.98 9.52
N LEU A 36 -9.71 4.72 9.16
CA LEU A 36 -10.62 3.89 8.38
C LEU A 36 -11.40 2.96 9.30
N ASN A 37 -12.51 2.41 8.81
CA ASN A 37 -13.15 1.29 9.50
C ASN A 37 -12.47 -0.05 9.14
N GLU A 38 -12.57 -1.04 10.02
CA GLU A 38 -11.93 -2.36 9.82
C GLU A 38 -12.38 -3.06 8.53
N LYS A 39 -13.64 -2.86 8.11
CA LYS A 39 -14.18 -3.41 6.86
C LYS A 39 -13.45 -2.83 5.64
N ALA A 40 -13.17 -1.54 5.64
CA ALA A 40 -12.43 -0.85 4.58
C ALA A 40 -10.97 -1.34 4.54
N VAL A 41 -10.32 -1.48 5.69
CA VAL A 41 -8.96 -2.05 5.78
C VAL A 41 -8.93 -3.47 5.18
N SER A 42 -9.87 -4.33 5.59
CA SER A 42 -10.00 -5.69 5.05
C SER A 42 -10.24 -5.69 3.54
N TYR A 43 -11.10 -4.79 3.05
CA TYR A 43 -11.37 -4.61 1.63
C TYR A 43 -10.12 -4.22 0.85
N TYR A 44 -9.37 -3.19 1.29
CA TYR A 44 -8.16 -2.72 0.62
C TYR A 44 -7.07 -3.80 0.60
N LYS A 45 -6.87 -4.51 1.71
CA LYS A 45 -5.96 -5.66 1.76
C LYS A 45 -6.33 -6.73 0.73
N ARG A 46 -7.59 -7.16 0.70
CA ARG A 46 -8.06 -8.17 -0.28
C ARG A 46 -7.97 -7.68 -1.72
N ARG A 47 -8.22 -6.38 -1.95
CA ARG A 47 -8.09 -5.76 -3.27
C ARG A 47 -6.62 -5.77 -3.72
N MET A 48 -5.69 -5.45 -2.83
CA MET A 48 -4.26 -5.55 -3.10
C MET A 48 -3.84 -6.96 -3.46
N MET A 49 -4.23 -7.95 -2.65
CA MET A 49 -3.93 -9.36 -2.91
C MET A 49 -4.43 -9.82 -4.29
N ARG A 50 -5.65 -9.39 -4.68
CA ARG A 50 -6.20 -9.66 -6.02
C ARG A 50 -5.42 -8.99 -7.15
N LYS A 51 -4.96 -7.75 -6.97
CA LYS A 51 -4.17 -7.02 -7.97
C LYS A 51 -2.85 -7.72 -8.27
N ILE A 52 -2.17 -8.21 -7.23
CA ILE A 52 -0.86 -8.86 -7.34
C ILE A 52 -0.96 -10.38 -7.56
N GLY A 53 -2.16 -10.95 -7.50
CA GLY A 53 -2.41 -12.36 -7.81
C GLY A 53 -2.09 -13.36 -6.68
N VAL A 54 -1.98 -12.90 -5.43
CA VAL A 54 -1.71 -13.77 -4.27
C VAL A 54 -3.00 -14.19 -3.57
N LYS A 55 -3.00 -15.38 -2.97
CA LYS A 55 -4.20 -16.03 -2.41
C LYS A 55 -4.28 -15.96 -0.89
N ASN A 56 -3.14 -15.84 -0.20
CA ASN A 56 -3.09 -15.84 1.25
C ASN A 56 -2.10 -14.81 1.81
N ASN A 57 -2.12 -14.61 3.12
CA ASN A 57 -1.28 -13.62 3.79
C ASN A 57 0.22 -13.94 3.66
N ASN A 58 0.60 -15.22 3.63
CA ASN A 58 2.00 -15.62 3.54
C ASN A 58 2.56 -15.26 2.16
N GLU A 59 1.85 -15.61 1.09
CA GLU A 59 2.19 -15.18 -0.27
C GLU A 59 2.22 -13.66 -0.40
N PHE A 60 1.31 -12.95 0.28
CA PHE A 60 1.30 -11.49 0.28
C PHE A 60 2.54 -10.89 0.95
N ILE A 61 2.97 -11.44 2.08
CA ILE A 61 4.19 -11.03 2.79
C ILE A 61 5.42 -11.34 1.93
N MET A 62 5.52 -12.54 1.36
CA MET A 62 6.62 -12.93 0.49
C MET A 62 6.73 -12.00 -0.71
N TRP A 63 5.62 -11.74 -1.40
CA TRP A 63 5.58 -10.79 -2.51
C TRP A 63 6.08 -9.39 -2.11
N PHE A 64 5.68 -8.89 -0.93
CA PHE A 64 6.12 -7.58 -0.46
C PHE A 64 7.63 -7.54 -0.18
N LEU A 65 8.19 -8.60 0.40
CA LEU A 65 9.63 -8.68 0.68
C LEU A 65 10.45 -8.70 -0.63
N GLU A 66 10.01 -9.46 -1.63
CA GLU A 66 10.63 -9.53 -2.96
C GLU A 66 10.54 -8.19 -3.72
N ASN A 67 9.47 -7.43 -3.53
CA ASN A 67 9.19 -6.19 -4.26
C ASN A 67 9.42 -4.92 -3.43
N ARG A 68 10.06 -5.04 -2.25
CA ARG A 68 10.21 -3.95 -1.26
C ARG A 68 10.88 -2.69 -1.82
N LEU A 69 11.83 -2.86 -2.75
CA LEU A 69 12.56 -1.76 -3.39
C LEU A 69 11.64 -0.88 -4.26
N ILE A 70 10.61 -1.48 -4.89
CA ILE A 70 9.63 -0.76 -5.73
C ILE A 70 8.69 0.10 -4.87
N TYR A 71 8.39 -0.36 -3.65
CA TYR A 71 7.59 0.38 -2.68
C TYR A 71 8.34 1.56 -2.06
N GLN A 72 9.65 1.44 -1.83
CA GLN A 72 10.48 2.56 -1.37
C GLN A 72 10.59 3.67 -2.41
N ASP A 73 10.65 3.34 -3.69
CA ASP A 73 10.75 4.35 -4.76
C ASP A 73 9.42 5.09 -5.00
N SER A 74 8.29 4.40 -4.85
CA SER A 74 6.96 5.02 -4.88
C SER A 74 6.76 6.01 -3.71
N SER A 75 7.34 5.73 -2.54
CA SER A 75 7.41 6.64 -1.39
C SER A 75 8.34 7.84 -1.64
N LYS A 76 9.41 7.68 -2.45
CA LYS A 76 10.22 8.82 -2.93
C LYS A 76 9.40 9.73 -3.84
N LYS A 77 8.55 9.20 -4.73
CA LYS A 77 7.62 10.01 -5.54
C LYS A 77 6.59 10.77 -4.69
N LEU A 78 6.06 10.14 -3.63
CA LEU A 78 5.13 10.80 -2.68
C LEU A 78 5.80 11.88 -1.82
N SER A 79 7.07 11.72 -1.45
CA SER A 79 7.84 12.75 -0.73
C SER A 79 8.26 13.92 -1.62
N ILE A 80 8.37 13.73 -2.93
CA ILE A 80 8.52 14.81 -3.91
C ILE A 80 7.21 15.61 -4.03
N LEU A 81 6.05 14.95 -4.10
CA LEU A 81 4.74 15.63 -4.18
C LEU A 81 4.35 16.37 -2.89
N ARG A 82 4.78 15.89 -1.71
CA ARG A 82 4.53 16.56 -0.42
C ARG A 82 5.39 17.80 -0.17
N ARG A 83 6.45 18.02 -0.95
CA ARG A 83 7.31 19.22 -0.84
C ARG A 83 6.81 20.42 -1.67
N SER A 84 5.74 20.25 -2.44
CA SER A 84 5.14 21.31 -3.26
C SER A 84 3.78 21.81 -2.71
N ALA A 85 3.53 21.69 -1.41
CA ALA A 85 2.58 22.59 -0.77
C ALA A 85 3.29 23.93 -0.54
N PRO A 86 2.80 25.05 -1.10
CA PRO A 86 3.46 26.33 -0.90
C PRO A 86 3.29 26.73 0.57
N ASP A 87 4.42 27.00 1.22
CA ASP A 87 4.47 27.81 2.42
C ASP A 87 4.36 29.28 1.98
N SER A 88 3.24 29.92 2.30
CA SER A 88 3.12 31.37 2.52
C SER A 88 1.89 31.56 3.39
N ARG A 89 2.05 31.72 4.71
CA ARG A 89 2.52 32.92 5.42
C ARG A 89 1.70 34.17 5.06
N ASN A 90 0.96 34.61 6.09
CA ASN A 90 0.41 35.94 6.38
C ASN A 90 -0.56 36.59 5.39
#